data_AF-A0AAD5SE17-F1
#
_entry.id   AF-A0AAD5SE17-F1
#
_cell.length_a   1.000
_cell.length_b   1.000
_cell.length_c   1.000
_cell.angle_alpha   90.00
_cell.angle_beta   90.00
_cell.angle_gamma   90.00
#
_symmetry.space_group_name_H-M   'P 1'
#
loop_
_entity.id
_entity.type
_entity.pdbx_description
1 polymer ?
#
loop_
_entity_poly.entity_id
_entity_poly.type
_entity_poly.pdbx_seq_one_letter_code
_entity_poly.pdbx_strand_id
1 'polypeptide(L)'
;MWDLSSIQYDRIYGAILHCGKDVAKLQMYPITKSSVRLDLELELGSPGLYTVNACDDLLLVHNISEKNTAIFDILHDYTSNPLLPAQSATITRGDAYLPDWQSHLPCYVLSPQAGQLYEVCLDLEAICSDMRPVVEDLSLLNFVLRRSTPEAGVLVLQLIKEMLEKQTDMRVMRRVFKLVTAKEEVGGDGCLREKGMVRDSSFGSIASRVTGGGTWRNSSPAGSVASRSGRQSPLLQALRQESPSSLPTLHDALTQSNNANVVTQEDMYAHVLNPLASDKILPATYMITAVLEYITAAHKPTSNVTSPYLYELLASLLIQAARFVELQQHMQNGVIQDSLPLAKMLLANENKYKPFRVLGLEMLKRCAPVEEVVDALLPRGKVLEALRYTLSHNAMRNVLATSFLDAAYASGDKMLFFNTFRCLEEQGLVPSGDHGHHTGSAASGGAGRYVSVYREMWGAVVDMEGI
;
A
#
# COMPACT_ATOMS: atom_id res chain seq x y z
N MET A 1 42.66 25.65 15.29
CA MET A 1 41.66 26.73 15.15
C MET A 1 40.34 26.12 15.57
N TRP A 2 39.60 26.76 16.48
CA TRP A 2 38.35 26.20 17.02
C TRP A 2 37.20 26.78 16.20
N ASP A 3 36.68 26.02 15.24
CA ASP A 3 35.44 26.39 14.56
C ASP A 3 34.28 25.75 15.31
N LEU A 4 33.43 26.60 15.87
CA LEU A 4 32.19 26.21 16.54
C LEU A 4 31.05 26.39 15.54
N SER A 5 30.48 25.28 15.07
CA SER A 5 29.28 25.28 14.23
C SER A 5 28.14 24.61 14.95
N SER A 6 26.93 25.18 14.84
CA SER A 6 25.71 24.58 15.39
C SER A 6 25.02 23.76 14.30
N ILE A 7 24.99 22.44 14.43
CA ILE A 7 24.44 21.51 13.43
C ILE A 7 23.07 21.04 13.90
N GLN A 8 22.05 21.21 13.05
CA GLN A 8 20.72 20.64 13.30
C GLN A 8 20.64 19.26 12.65
N TYR A 9 20.46 18.24 13.47
CA TYR A 9 20.47 16.82 13.09
C TYR A 9 19.56 16.03 14.05
N ASP A 10 18.24 16.05 13.84
CA ASP A 10 17.14 15.69 14.79
C ASP A 10 17.13 16.47 16.14
N ARG A 11 18.31 16.74 16.70
CA ARG A 11 18.63 17.62 17.82
C ARG A 11 19.62 18.68 17.36
N ILE A 12 19.79 19.73 18.15
CA ILE A 12 20.82 20.74 17.91
C ILE A 12 22.11 20.26 18.58
N TYR A 13 23.18 20.12 17.81
CA TYR A 13 24.51 19.82 18.32
C TYR A 13 25.41 21.04 18.16
N GLY A 14 26.21 21.34 19.19
CA GLY A 14 27.42 22.13 19.04
C GLY A 14 28.53 21.20 18.57
N ALA A 15 29.17 21.52 17.45
CA ALA A 15 30.29 20.76 16.93
C ALA A 15 31.59 21.53 17.17
N ILE A 16 32.61 20.84 17.70
CA ILE A 16 33.94 21.41 17.89
C ILE A 16 34.93 20.54 17.12
N LEU A 17 35.59 21.16 16.14
CA LEU A 17 36.65 20.52 15.38
C LEU A 17 37.98 20.63 16.13
N HIS A 18 38.67 19.50 16.29
CA HIS A 18 40.01 19.42 16.85
C HIS A 18 40.98 18.92 15.77
N CYS A 19 41.70 19.83 15.13
CA CYS A 19 42.81 19.47 14.26
C CYS A 19 44.08 19.31 15.10
N GLY A 20 44.34 18.10 15.59
CA GLY A 20 45.61 17.73 16.21
C GLY A 20 46.74 17.61 15.17
N LYS A 21 47.99 17.41 15.62
CA LYS A 21 49.13 17.21 14.71
C LYS A 21 49.07 15.88 13.95
N ASP A 22 48.51 14.84 14.58
CA ASP A 22 48.51 13.47 14.05
C ASP A 22 47.11 12.94 13.71
N VAL A 23 46.06 13.39 14.42
CA VAL A 23 44.67 12.95 14.19
C VAL A 23 43.73 14.15 14.30
N ALA A 24 42.84 14.28 13.32
CA ALA A 24 41.71 15.22 13.39
C ALA A 24 40.48 14.54 14.00
N LYS A 25 39.78 15.24 14.89
CA LYS A 25 38.58 14.75 15.57
C LYS A 25 37.46 15.77 15.52
N LEU A 26 36.23 15.30 15.39
CA LEU A 26 35.03 16.13 15.50
C LEU A 26 34.25 15.71 16.74
N GLN A 27 34.15 16.62 17.70
CA GLN A 27 33.40 16.40 18.94
C GLN A 27 32.02 17.02 18.82
N MET A 28 30.98 16.25 19.14
CA MET A 28 29.60 16.69 19.08
C MET A 28 28.98 16.74 20.47
N TYR A 29 28.34 17.88 20.75
CA TYR A 29 27.75 18.22 22.03
C TYR A 29 26.26 18.52 21.84
N PRO A 30 25.33 17.60 22.17
CA PRO A 30 23.90 17.88 22.12
C PRO A 30 23.57 19.05 23.05
N ILE A 31 22.92 20.05 22.48
CA ILE A 31 22.46 21.24 23.17
C ILE A 31 21.05 20.94 23.68
N THR A 32 20.92 20.74 24.98
CA THR A 32 19.63 20.60 25.66
C THR A 32 19.32 21.84 26.51
N LYS A 33 18.07 21.99 26.96
CA LYS A 33 17.69 23.11 27.85
C LYS A 33 18.48 23.14 29.17
N SER A 34 19.01 21.99 29.60
CA SER A 34 19.58 21.80 30.94
C SER A 34 21.07 21.42 30.94
N SER A 35 21.63 20.99 29.81
CA SER A 35 23.03 20.58 29.74
C SER A 35 23.61 20.60 28.32
N VAL A 36 24.92 20.79 28.25
CA VAL A 36 25.75 20.55 27.07
C VAL A 36 26.85 19.61 27.55
N ARG A 37 26.84 18.37 27.06
CA ARG A 37 27.84 17.34 27.41
C ARG A 37 28.35 16.72 26.13
N LEU A 38 29.60 16.28 26.13
CA LEU A 38 30.15 15.51 25.01
C LEU A 38 29.34 14.22 24.87
N ASP A 39 28.85 13.97 23.67
CA ASP A 39 28.04 12.78 23.36
C ASP A 39 28.75 11.88 22.35
N LEU A 40 29.38 12.50 21.34
CA LEU A 40 30.05 11.76 20.28
C LEU A 40 31.41 12.38 19.94
N GLU A 41 32.38 11.52 19.64
CA GLU A 41 33.68 11.90 19.09
C GLU A 41 33.89 11.08 17.81
N LEU A 42 34.00 11.78 16.67
CA LEU A 42 34.23 11.19 15.36
C LEU A 42 35.72 11.32 15.00
N GLU A 43 36.33 10.22 14.60
CA GLU A 43 37.71 10.22 14.13
C GLU A 43 37.74 10.54 12.64
N LEU A 44 38.33 11.68 12.28
CA LEU A 44 38.38 12.16 10.90
C LEU A 44 39.62 11.68 10.13
N GLY A 45 40.53 10.99 10.83
CA GLY A 45 41.79 10.54 10.26
C GLY A 45 42.82 11.67 10.21
N SER A 46 43.24 12.05 9.01
CA SER A 46 44.37 12.94 8.78
C SER A 46 44.10 14.40 9.20
N PRO A 47 45.14 15.19 9.51
CA PRO A 47 44.99 16.61 9.75
C PRO A 47 44.66 17.34 8.43
N GLY A 48 43.75 18.31 8.49
CA GLY A 48 43.33 19.07 7.31
C GLY A 48 42.42 20.24 7.65
N LEU A 49 42.06 21.00 6.62
CA LEU A 49 40.97 21.98 6.67
C LEU A 49 39.66 21.24 6.45
N TYR A 50 38.81 21.23 7.48
CA TYR A 50 37.53 20.55 7.43
C TYR A 50 36.37 21.54 7.37
N THR A 51 35.33 21.14 6.65
CA THR A 51 34.04 21.80 6.68
C THR A 51 32.95 20.74 6.84
N VAL A 52 31.80 21.11 7.44
CA VAL A 52 30.79 20.15 7.85
C VAL A 52 29.41 20.58 7.36
N ASN A 53 28.71 19.64 6.74
CA ASN A 53 27.33 19.79 6.28
C ASN A 53 26.45 18.69 6.90
N ALA A 54 25.16 18.97 7.03
CA ALA A 54 24.15 17.98 7.41
C ALA A 54 23.13 17.87 6.28
N CYS A 55 22.99 16.69 5.69
CA CYS A 55 22.07 16.43 4.60
C CYS A 55 21.29 15.15 4.88
N ASP A 56 19.96 15.26 4.91
CA ASP A 56 19.03 14.14 5.10
C ASP A 56 19.41 13.19 6.25
N ASP A 57 19.62 13.77 7.44
CA ASP A 57 20.10 13.04 8.62
C ASP A 57 21.38 12.21 8.36
N LEU A 58 22.29 12.72 7.53
CA LEU A 58 23.71 12.32 7.48
C LEU A 58 24.61 13.52 7.73
N LEU A 59 25.70 13.26 8.44
CA LEU A 59 26.76 14.24 8.66
C LEU A 59 27.84 14.05 7.60
N LEU A 60 28.06 15.08 6.81
CA LEU A 60 29.06 15.13 5.76
C LEU A 60 30.24 15.95 6.24
N VAL A 61 31.40 15.30 6.37
CA VAL A 61 32.64 15.94 6.80
C VAL A 61 33.59 16.00 5.62
N HIS A 62 33.75 17.20 5.08
CA HIS A 62 34.57 17.46 3.90
C HIS A 62 35.98 17.85 4.33
N ASN A 63 37.00 17.08 3.90
CA ASN A 63 38.40 17.47 4.00
C ASN A 63 38.80 18.24 2.75
N ILE A 64 38.87 19.56 2.85
CA ILE A 64 39.24 20.44 1.73
C ILE A 64 40.70 20.22 1.32
N SER A 65 41.56 19.88 2.29
CA SER A 65 42.99 19.63 2.03
C SER A 65 43.24 18.37 1.20
N GLU A 66 42.50 17.30 1.51
CA GLU A 66 42.62 16.01 0.79
C GLU A 66 41.60 15.81 -0.33
N LYS A 67 40.66 16.75 -0.49
CA LYS A 67 39.60 16.71 -1.50
C LYS A 67 38.72 15.45 -1.40
N ASN A 68 38.35 15.07 -0.18
CA ASN A 68 37.48 13.95 0.11
C ASN A 68 36.40 14.33 1.14
N THR A 69 35.35 13.51 1.22
CA THR A 69 34.20 13.66 2.11
C THR A 69 33.96 12.33 2.80
N ALA A 70 33.91 12.35 4.11
CA ALA A 70 33.48 11.24 4.94
C ALA A 70 32.01 11.42 5.34
N ILE A 71 31.24 10.34 5.26
CA ILE A 71 29.81 10.31 5.57
C ILE A 71 29.60 9.57 6.88
N PHE A 72 28.91 10.18 7.84
CA PHE A 72 28.58 9.56 9.12
C PHE A 72 27.07 9.53 9.32
N ASP A 73 26.55 8.38 9.74
CA ASP A 73 25.17 8.23 10.23
C ASP A 73 25.23 8.09 11.75
N ILE A 74 25.11 9.19 12.46
CA ILE A 74 25.21 9.20 13.93
C ILE A 74 23.91 8.76 14.60
N LEU A 75 22.81 8.56 13.85
CA LEU A 75 21.58 7.90 14.33
C LEU A 75 21.63 6.37 14.15
N HIS A 76 22.62 5.85 13.41
CA HIS A 76 22.80 4.42 13.20
C HIS A 76 24.03 3.92 13.98
N ASP A 77 23.79 3.06 14.96
CA ASP A 77 24.80 2.38 15.78
C ASP A 77 25.82 3.24 16.54
N TYR A 78 25.66 4.58 16.58
CA TYR A 78 26.55 5.53 17.30
C TYR A 78 28.04 5.28 17.03
N THR A 79 28.38 4.98 15.78
CA THR A 79 29.76 4.64 15.45
C THR A 79 30.60 5.90 15.26
N SER A 80 31.82 5.90 15.79
CA SER A 80 32.83 6.95 15.59
C SER A 80 33.45 6.93 14.18
N ASN A 81 33.07 5.94 13.37
CA ASN A 81 33.65 5.63 12.08
C ASN A 81 32.71 6.06 10.95
N PRO A 82 33.24 6.44 9.79
CA PRO A 82 32.42 6.78 8.65
C PRO A 82 31.72 5.53 8.08
N LEU A 83 30.55 5.73 7.48
CA LEU A 83 29.75 4.68 6.82
C LEU A 83 30.49 4.01 5.67
N LEU A 84 31.28 4.80 4.95
CA LEU A 84 32.06 4.40 3.80
C LEU A 84 33.44 5.07 3.88
N PRO A 85 34.46 4.50 3.20
CA PRO A 85 35.72 5.20 2.99
C PRO A 85 35.49 6.59 2.40
N ALA A 86 36.31 7.58 2.77
CA ALA A 86 36.13 8.95 2.30
C ALA A 86 36.22 9.04 0.76
N GLN A 87 35.25 9.72 0.15
CA GLN A 87 35.12 9.83 -1.31
C GLN A 87 35.17 11.28 -1.77
N SER A 88 35.66 11.53 -2.97
CA SER A 88 35.62 12.88 -3.55
C SER A 88 34.20 13.28 -3.92
N ALA A 89 33.82 14.52 -3.62
CA ALA A 89 32.51 15.06 -3.94
C ALA A 89 32.49 15.44 -5.42
N THR A 90 31.40 15.12 -6.10
CA THR A 90 31.20 15.44 -7.50
C THR A 90 30.39 16.73 -7.60
N ILE A 91 30.79 17.67 -8.45
CA ILE A 91 30.06 18.90 -8.68
C ILE A 91 29.59 18.93 -10.12
N THR A 92 28.31 19.27 -10.31
CA THR A 92 27.69 19.35 -11.63
C THR A 92 28.33 20.43 -12.51
N ARG A 93 28.86 21.51 -11.92
CA ARG A 93 29.58 22.59 -12.60
C ARG A 93 30.69 23.19 -11.72
N GLY A 94 31.94 23.06 -12.16
CA GLY A 94 33.11 23.67 -11.51
C GLY A 94 34.03 22.65 -10.84
N ASP A 95 34.92 23.16 -9.98
CA ASP A 95 35.89 22.34 -9.25
C ASP A 95 35.42 22.11 -7.80
N ALA A 96 35.54 20.87 -7.33
CA ALA A 96 35.30 20.53 -5.94
C ALA A 96 36.47 20.92 -5.04
N TYR A 97 36.14 21.26 -3.79
CA TYR A 97 37.05 21.59 -2.70
C TYR A 97 37.91 22.82 -2.99
N LEU A 98 37.28 23.92 -3.43
CA LEU A 98 37.99 25.20 -3.56
C LEU A 98 38.42 25.68 -2.16
N PRO A 99 39.57 26.37 -2.04
CA PRO A 99 40.12 26.77 -0.74
C PRO A 99 39.27 27.81 -0.01
N ASP A 100 38.33 28.45 -0.70
CA ASP A 100 37.40 29.44 -0.16
C ASP A 100 36.03 28.85 0.21
N TRP A 101 35.87 27.53 0.16
CA TRP A 101 34.63 26.85 0.51
C TRP A 101 34.19 27.13 1.95
N GLN A 102 32.97 27.61 2.07
CA GLN A 102 32.31 27.86 3.36
C GLN A 102 31.03 27.05 3.43
N SER A 103 30.91 26.15 4.43
CA SER A 103 29.65 25.46 4.69
C SER A 103 28.62 26.42 5.25
N HIS A 104 27.46 26.45 4.62
CA HIS A 104 26.24 27.06 5.14
C HIS A 104 25.24 25.95 5.45
N LEU A 105 24.95 25.78 6.74
CA LEU A 105 24.06 24.72 7.19
C LEU A 105 22.61 24.96 6.74
N PRO A 106 21.84 23.89 6.46
CA PRO A 106 22.22 22.48 6.61
C PRO A 106 23.07 21.94 5.45
N CYS A 107 22.70 22.20 4.20
CA CYS A 107 23.24 21.52 3.02
C CYS A 107 23.75 22.47 1.92
N TYR A 108 24.24 23.66 2.26
CA TYR A 108 24.78 24.59 1.27
C TYR A 108 26.30 24.77 1.42
N VAL A 109 26.96 25.04 0.30
CA VAL A 109 28.38 25.43 0.24
C VAL A 109 28.49 26.68 -0.62
N LEU A 110 29.08 27.74 -0.04
CA LEU A 110 29.37 28.98 -0.74
C LEU A 110 30.84 28.97 -1.18
N SER A 111 31.09 29.32 -2.45
CA SER A 111 32.41 29.73 -2.93
C SER A 111 32.38 31.22 -3.22
N PRO A 112 32.87 32.07 -2.29
CA PRO A 112 32.88 33.52 -2.46
C PRO A 112 33.65 34.01 -3.69
N GLN A 113 34.77 33.36 -4.06
CA GLN A 113 35.59 33.73 -5.20
C GLN A 113 34.90 33.42 -6.53
N ALA A 114 34.19 32.29 -6.61
CA ALA A 114 33.39 31.95 -7.77
C ALA A 114 32.05 32.71 -7.81
N GLY A 115 31.60 33.28 -6.68
CA GLY A 115 30.28 33.88 -6.53
C GLY A 115 29.15 32.86 -6.68
N GLN A 116 29.42 31.58 -6.39
CA GLN A 116 28.48 30.47 -6.59
C GLN A 116 28.08 29.85 -5.26
N LEU A 117 26.78 29.56 -5.14
CA LEU A 117 26.19 28.82 -4.04
C LEU A 117 25.79 27.44 -4.57
N TYR A 118 26.29 26.39 -3.93
CA TYR A 118 25.98 25.00 -4.26
C TYR A 118 25.09 24.41 -3.18
N GLU A 119 24.16 23.57 -3.60
CA GLU A 119 23.41 22.68 -2.73
C GLU A 119 24.09 21.31 -2.73
N VAL A 120 24.29 20.75 -1.54
CA VAL A 120 24.89 19.44 -1.31
C VAL A 120 23.77 18.41 -1.28
N CYS A 121 23.70 17.60 -2.33
CA CYS A 121 22.76 16.48 -2.44
C CYS A 121 23.49 15.14 -2.23
N LEU A 122 22.78 14.17 -1.67
CA LEU A 122 23.26 12.80 -1.57
C LEU A 122 22.94 12.04 -2.87
N ASP A 123 23.94 11.39 -3.44
CA ASP A 123 23.73 10.37 -4.48
C ASP A 123 23.48 9.02 -3.79
N LEU A 124 22.21 8.71 -3.54
CA LEU A 124 21.86 7.49 -2.82
C LEU A 124 22.17 6.23 -3.62
N GLU A 125 22.10 6.26 -4.95
CA GLU A 125 22.37 5.10 -5.79
C GLU A 125 23.86 4.71 -5.69
N ALA A 126 24.76 5.69 -5.79
CA ALA A 126 26.19 5.47 -5.61
C ALA A 126 26.52 4.99 -4.19
N ILE A 127 25.98 5.64 -3.16
CA ILE A 127 26.20 5.24 -1.76
C ILE A 127 25.71 3.80 -1.53
N CYS A 128 24.53 3.45 -2.03
CA CYS A 128 24.00 2.09 -1.89
C CYS A 128 24.88 1.07 -2.63
N SER A 129 25.35 1.40 -3.84
CA SER A 129 26.27 0.55 -4.60
C SER A 129 27.54 0.22 -3.81
N ASP A 130 28.11 1.20 -3.12
CA ASP A 130 29.34 1.04 -2.34
C ASP A 130 29.11 0.36 -0.98
N MET A 131 27.91 0.50 -0.39
CA MET A 131 27.54 -0.19 0.85
C MET A 131 27.19 -1.66 0.65
N ARG A 132 26.64 -2.05 -0.52
CA ARG A 132 26.23 -3.44 -0.85
C ARG A 132 27.28 -4.52 -0.50
N PRO A 133 28.59 -4.36 -0.77
CA PRO A 133 29.58 -5.40 -0.44
C PRO A 133 29.97 -5.43 1.05
N VAL A 134 29.70 -4.37 1.81
CA VAL A 134 30.18 -4.21 3.20
C VAL A 134 29.07 -4.47 4.23
N VAL A 135 27.82 -4.20 3.86
CA VAL A 135 26.68 -4.14 4.78
C VAL A 135 25.61 -5.16 4.37
N GLU A 136 24.97 -5.81 5.36
CA GLU A 136 23.86 -6.73 5.11
C GLU A 136 22.64 -6.01 4.48
N ASP A 137 21.93 -6.70 3.58
CA ASP A 137 20.76 -6.15 2.85
C ASP A 137 19.70 -5.53 3.79
N LEU A 138 19.50 -6.07 5.00
CA LEU A 138 18.55 -5.52 5.98
C LEU A 138 19.01 -4.19 6.58
N SER A 139 20.32 -4.05 6.86
CA SER A 139 20.89 -2.81 7.38
C SER A 139 20.92 -1.74 6.30
N LEU A 140 21.25 -2.12 5.06
CA LEU A 140 21.13 -1.24 3.90
C LEU A 140 19.69 -0.76 3.69
N LEU A 141 18.70 -1.65 3.79
CA LEU A 141 17.29 -1.29 3.71
C LEU A 141 16.89 -0.29 4.81
N ASN A 142 17.32 -0.51 6.06
CA ASN A 142 17.06 0.43 7.15
C ASN A 142 17.70 1.81 6.89
N PHE A 143 18.91 1.83 6.33
CA PHE A 143 19.59 3.06 5.95
C PHE A 143 18.78 3.84 4.92
N VAL A 144 18.35 3.19 3.82
CA VAL A 144 17.55 3.83 2.75
C VAL A 144 16.17 4.24 3.25
N LEU A 145 15.51 3.40 4.04
CA LEU A 145 14.19 3.71 4.61
C LEU A 145 14.21 4.96 5.49
N ARG A 146 15.34 5.36 6.08
CA ARG A 146 15.44 6.60 6.87
C ARG A 146 15.55 7.85 6.02
N ARG A 147 15.99 7.74 4.77
CA ARG A 147 16.22 8.88 3.88
C ARG A 147 14.92 9.56 3.47
N SER A 148 15.02 10.83 3.11
CA SER A 148 13.94 11.74 2.67
C SER A 148 13.98 12.07 1.18
N THR A 149 14.96 11.53 0.46
CA THR A 149 15.10 11.75 -0.97
C THR A 149 14.04 10.97 -1.76
N PRO A 150 13.62 11.49 -2.94
CA PRO A 150 12.60 10.83 -3.74
C PRO A 150 13.04 9.48 -4.32
N GLU A 151 14.35 9.28 -4.47
CA GLU A 151 14.95 8.05 -4.98
C GLU A 151 14.89 6.91 -3.95
N ALA A 152 14.74 7.22 -2.66
CA ALA A 152 14.75 6.24 -1.59
C ALA A 152 13.63 5.20 -1.77
N GLY A 153 12.42 5.62 -2.17
CA GLY A 153 11.31 4.70 -2.43
C GLY A 153 11.60 3.70 -3.55
N VAL A 154 12.24 4.15 -4.63
CA VAL A 154 12.62 3.30 -5.78
C VAL A 154 13.66 2.28 -5.34
N LEU A 155 14.70 2.73 -4.62
CA LEU A 155 15.77 1.87 -4.13
C LEU A 155 15.26 0.83 -3.12
N VAL A 156 14.29 1.19 -2.26
CA VAL A 156 13.63 0.25 -1.35
C VAL A 156 12.92 -0.85 -2.12
N LEU A 157 12.11 -0.51 -3.12
CA LEU A 157 11.39 -1.49 -3.95
C LEU A 157 12.37 -2.41 -4.69
N GLN A 158 13.43 -1.84 -5.27
CA GLN A 158 14.46 -2.60 -5.96
C GLN A 158 15.20 -3.56 -5.01
N LEU A 159 15.61 -3.10 -3.82
CA LEU A 159 16.30 -3.93 -2.85
C LEU A 159 15.42 -5.10 -2.38
N ILE A 160 14.14 -4.84 -2.10
CA ILE A 160 13.18 -5.90 -1.70
C ILE A 160 12.99 -6.91 -2.83
N LYS A 161 12.89 -6.44 -4.08
CA LYS A 161 12.81 -7.31 -5.25
C LYS A 161 14.05 -8.20 -5.36
N GLU A 162 15.24 -7.62 -5.27
CA GLU A 162 16.51 -8.37 -5.31
C GLU A 162 16.60 -9.39 -4.15
N MET A 163 16.20 -9.01 -2.93
CA MET A 163 16.17 -9.93 -1.78
C MET A 163 15.22 -11.12 -2.00
N LEU A 164 14.06 -10.88 -2.64
CA LEU A 164 13.10 -11.93 -2.99
C LEU A 164 13.63 -12.84 -4.09
N GLU A 165 14.25 -12.28 -5.13
CA GLU A 165 14.89 -13.04 -6.22
C GLU A 165 16.02 -13.94 -5.73
N LYS A 166 16.82 -13.46 -4.76
CA LYS A 166 17.85 -14.23 -4.07
C LYS A 166 17.29 -15.32 -3.13
N GLN A 167 15.97 -15.42 -2.96
CA GLN A 167 15.31 -16.34 -2.03
C GLN A 167 15.81 -16.20 -0.58
N THR A 168 15.92 -14.96 -0.10
CA THR A 168 16.32 -14.66 1.28
C THR A 168 15.42 -15.37 2.29
N ASP A 169 15.95 -15.74 3.47
CA ASP A 169 15.17 -16.40 4.52
C ASP A 169 13.90 -15.60 4.86
N MET A 170 12.77 -16.29 4.90
CA MET A 170 11.46 -15.68 5.13
C MET A 170 11.35 -14.96 6.48
N ARG A 171 12.14 -15.35 7.48
CA ARG A 171 12.24 -14.65 8.78
C ARG A 171 12.82 -13.25 8.62
N VAL A 172 13.78 -13.09 7.71
CA VAL A 172 14.36 -11.78 7.37
C VAL A 172 13.35 -10.99 6.54
N MET A 173 12.72 -11.61 5.53
CA MET A 173 11.67 -10.95 4.74
C MET A 173 10.49 -10.47 5.58
N ARG A 174 10.08 -11.22 6.60
CA ARG A 174 9.05 -10.79 7.56
C ARG A 174 9.46 -9.51 8.29
N ARG A 175 10.74 -9.35 8.66
CA ARG A 175 11.24 -8.11 9.28
C ARG A 175 11.24 -6.96 8.28
N VAL A 176 11.71 -7.21 7.06
CA VAL A 176 11.67 -6.26 5.95
C VAL A 176 10.25 -5.72 5.72
N PHE A 177 9.26 -6.60 5.57
CA PHE A 177 7.87 -6.18 5.34
C PHE A 177 7.29 -5.39 6.52
N LYS A 178 7.64 -5.74 7.76
CA LYS A 178 7.23 -4.96 8.94
C LYS A 178 7.82 -3.56 8.97
N LEU A 179 9.07 -3.39 8.51
CA LEU A 179 9.73 -2.08 8.47
C LEU A 179 9.08 -1.16 7.43
N VAL A 180 8.82 -1.69 6.23
CA VAL A 180 8.19 -0.92 5.14
C VAL A 180 6.76 -0.52 5.51
N THR A 181 5.96 -1.45 6.02
CA THR A 181 4.56 -1.18 6.42
C THR A 181 4.45 -0.30 7.67
N ALA A 182 5.48 -0.23 8.52
CA ALA A 182 5.52 0.73 9.62
C ALA A 182 5.74 2.18 9.13
N LYS A 183 6.54 2.39 8.09
CA LYS A 183 6.76 3.73 7.52
C LYS A 183 5.54 4.26 6.76
N GLU A 184 4.74 3.37 6.16
CA GLU A 184 3.47 3.74 5.50
C GLU A 184 2.50 4.46 6.44
N GLU A 185 2.49 4.11 7.73
CA GLU A 185 1.58 4.71 8.73
C GLU A 185 1.98 6.12 9.17
N VAL A 186 3.26 6.40 9.28
CA VAL A 186 3.75 7.72 9.75
C VAL A 186 3.49 8.82 8.71
N GLY A 187 3.27 8.46 7.45
CA GLY A 187 2.84 9.36 6.40
C GLY A 187 1.39 9.86 6.52
N GLY A 188 0.60 9.27 7.43
CA GLY A 188 -0.77 9.65 7.74
C GLY A 188 -0.91 10.16 9.17
N ASP A 189 -0.59 11.44 9.39
CA ASP A 189 -0.87 12.21 10.61
C ASP A 189 -0.31 11.63 11.94
N GLY A 190 0.81 12.19 12.40
CA GLY A 190 1.22 12.10 13.81
C GLY A 190 2.42 11.19 14.12
N CYS A 191 3.53 11.85 14.46
CA CYS A 191 4.72 11.27 15.07
C CYS A 191 4.39 10.41 16.32
N LEU A 192 4.56 9.09 16.23
CA LEU A 192 4.67 8.22 17.39
C LEU A 192 6.15 7.90 17.66
N ARG A 193 6.72 8.69 18.57
CA ARG A 193 8.00 8.40 19.23
C ARG A 193 7.87 7.15 20.08
N GLU A 194 8.65 6.11 19.79
CA GLU A 194 8.95 5.07 20.76
C GLU A 194 9.64 5.71 21.98
N LYS A 195 8.96 5.64 23.13
CA LYS A 195 9.53 6.02 24.41
C LYS A 195 10.56 4.97 24.82
N GLY A 196 11.82 5.27 24.54
CA GLY A 196 12.96 4.70 25.25
C GLY A 196 12.82 4.97 26.75
N MET A 197 12.77 3.87 27.51
CA MET A 197 12.60 3.78 28.94
C MET A 197 13.79 4.42 29.67
N VAL A 198 13.64 5.63 30.20
CA VAL A 198 14.57 6.18 31.20
C VAL A 198 14.01 5.87 32.58
N ARG A 199 14.73 4.99 33.30
CA ARG A 199 14.59 4.81 34.75
C ARG A 199 15.06 6.10 35.42
N ASP A 200 14.16 6.79 36.11
CA ASP A 200 14.58 7.71 37.18
C ASP A 200 13.83 7.38 38.47
N SER A 201 14.64 7.00 39.44
CA SER A 201 14.31 6.84 40.85
C SER A 201 14.03 8.20 41.50
N SER A 202 12.81 8.33 42.05
CA SER A 202 12.42 9.09 43.26
C SER A 202 13.00 10.48 43.54
N PHE A 203 12.12 11.50 43.70
CA PHE A 203 11.74 12.10 45.00
C PHE A 203 10.89 13.38 44.80
N GLY A 204 9.91 13.60 45.70
CA GLY A 204 9.55 14.95 46.15
C GLY A 204 8.30 15.62 45.57
N SER A 205 7.18 15.41 46.24
CA SER A 205 5.91 16.15 46.15
C SER A 205 6.04 17.62 46.56
N ILE A 206 5.44 18.57 45.83
CA ILE A 206 4.67 19.73 46.36
C ILE A 206 3.56 20.12 45.37
N ALA A 207 2.34 20.29 45.91
CA ALA A 207 1.12 20.68 45.23
C ALA A 207 1.05 22.18 44.86
N SER A 208 0.25 22.50 43.83
CA SER A 208 -0.57 23.72 43.81
C SER A 208 -1.68 23.63 42.76
N ARG A 209 -2.93 23.87 43.20
CA ARG A 209 -4.14 24.01 42.39
C ARG A 209 -4.21 25.41 41.76
N VAL A 210 -4.64 25.51 40.50
CA VAL A 210 -5.53 26.60 40.04
C VAL A 210 -6.52 26.06 39.01
N THR A 211 -7.78 26.44 39.22
CA THR A 211 -9.02 26.11 38.52
C THR A 211 -9.33 27.05 37.35
N GLY A 212 -10.05 26.54 36.35
CA GLY A 212 -10.81 27.29 35.34
C GLY A 212 -10.84 26.47 34.04
N GLY A 213 -11.96 25.91 33.54
CA GLY A 213 -13.33 26.41 33.52
C GLY A 213 -13.58 27.00 32.13
N GLY A 214 -14.07 26.19 31.18
CA GLY A 214 -14.25 26.63 29.79
C GLY A 214 -14.91 25.61 28.86
N THR A 215 -16.22 25.42 29.07
CA THR A 215 -17.28 25.14 28.07
C THR A 215 -16.93 24.58 26.69
N TRP A 216 -17.49 23.39 26.45
CA TRP A 216 -17.68 22.74 25.15
C TRP A 216 -18.70 23.52 24.31
N ARG A 217 -18.36 23.80 23.04
CA ARG A 217 -19.33 24.18 22.00
C ARG A 217 -19.08 23.35 20.74
N ASN A 218 -20.12 22.58 20.40
CA ASN A 218 -20.30 21.88 19.15
C ASN A 218 -20.40 22.88 17.99
N SER A 219 -19.71 22.57 16.89
CA SER A 219 -19.95 23.15 15.57
C SER A 219 -19.78 22.06 14.52
N SER A 220 -20.89 21.54 14.01
CA SER A 220 -20.91 20.80 12.73
C SER A 220 -20.61 21.74 11.57
N PRO A 221 -20.14 21.21 10.44
CA PRO A 221 -20.74 21.61 9.18
C PRO A 221 -21.19 20.42 8.34
N ALA A 222 -22.23 20.72 7.57
CA ALA A 222 -23.02 19.83 6.75
C ALA A 222 -22.29 19.38 5.46
N GLY A 223 -22.64 18.17 5.02
CA GLY A 223 -23.00 17.84 3.64
C GLY A 223 -22.04 18.19 2.50
N SER A 224 -21.32 17.19 2.02
CA SER A 224 -21.03 17.07 0.59
C SER A 224 -21.12 15.61 0.16
N VAL A 225 -22.09 15.33 -0.69
CA VAL A 225 -22.33 14.05 -1.35
C VAL A 225 -21.37 13.97 -2.53
N ALA A 226 -20.34 13.12 -2.44
CA ALA A 226 -19.46 12.79 -3.55
C ALA A 226 -19.77 11.36 -4.01
N SER A 227 -20.16 11.27 -5.28
CA SER A 227 -20.48 10.08 -6.06
C SER A 227 -19.34 9.06 -6.08
N ARG A 228 -19.61 7.84 -5.62
CA ARG A 228 -18.78 6.66 -5.81
C ARG A 228 -18.83 6.24 -7.28
N SER A 229 -17.82 6.61 -8.08
CA SER A 229 -17.54 5.92 -9.33
C SER A 229 -16.77 4.63 -9.02
N GLY A 230 -17.25 3.51 -9.58
CA GLY A 230 -16.64 2.20 -9.40
C GLY A 230 -15.23 2.16 -9.98
N ARG A 231 -14.22 2.05 -9.12
CA ARG A 231 -12.88 1.63 -9.53
C ARG A 231 -12.94 0.14 -9.87
N GLN A 232 -12.86 -0.18 -11.17
CA GLN A 232 -12.59 -1.54 -11.63
C GLN A 232 -11.19 -1.96 -11.18
N SER A 233 -11.01 -3.24 -10.87
CA SER A 233 -9.73 -3.84 -10.46
C SER A 233 -8.69 -3.76 -11.59
N PRO A 234 -7.47 -3.27 -11.36
CA PRO A 234 -6.38 -3.19 -12.34
C PRO A 234 -6.04 -4.55 -13.00
N LEU A 235 -6.25 -5.66 -12.30
CA LEU A 235 -6.04 -7.02 -12.80
C LEU A 235 -6.98 -7.42 -13.95
N LEU A 236 -8.25 -6.96 -13.91
CA LEU A 236 -9.20 -7.18 -15.03
C LEU A 236 -8.84 -6.33 -16.26
N GLN A 237 -8.11 -5.23 -16.05
CA GLN A 237 -7.56 -4.42 -17.13
C GLN A 237 -6.31 -5.06 -17.74
N ALA A 238 -5.44 -5.62 -16.90
CA ALA A 238 -4.22 -6.31 -17.33
C ALA A 238 -4.49 -7.60 -18.12
N LEU A 239 -5.55 -8.35 -17.81
CA LEU A 239 -5.94 -9.55 -18.56
C LEU A 239 -6.56 -9.27 -19.94
N ARG A 240 -6.81 -8.00 -20.29
CA ARG A 240 -7.48 -7.60 -21.55
C ARG A 240 -6.57 -6.97 -22.61
N GLN A 241 -5.30 -6.71 -22.30
CA GLN A 241 -4.38 -6.07 -23.26
C GLN A 241 -3.22 -6.99 -23.62
N GLU A 242 -3.33 -7.61 -24.80
CA GLU A 242 -2.15 -8.00 -25.58
C GLU A 242 -1.69 -6.77 -26.40
N SER A 243 -0.46 -6.30 -26.12
CA SER A 243 0.53 -5.67 -27.03
C SER A 243 1.21 -4.42 -26.44
N PRO A 244 2.53 -4.25 -26.60
CA PRO A 244 3.35 -3.34 -25.81
C PRO A 244 3.54 -1.99 -26.50
N SER A 245 3.31 -0.89 -25.78
CA SER A 245 4.02 0.37 -26.06
C SER A 245 4.03 1.25 -24.81
N SER A 246 5.25 1.52 -24.34
CA SER A 246 5.63 2.47 -23.28
C SER A 246 4.89 2.35 -21.94
N LEU A 247 5.31 1.37 -21.13
CA LEU A 247 5.20 1.51 -19.67
C LEU A 247 6.10 2.67 -19.23
N PRO A 248 5.63 3.59 -18.38
CA PRO A 248 6.51 4.59 -17.77
C PRO A 248 7.57 3.90 -16.92
N THR A 249 8.80 4.41 -16.99
CA THR A 249 9.93 3.93 -16.21
C THR A 249 9.62 4.10 -14.71
N LEU A 250 10.13 3.20 -13.85
CA LEU A 250 9.99 3.27 -12.38
C LEU A 250 10.27 4.67 -11.81
N HIS A 251 11.19 5.39 -12.46
CA HIS A 251 11.60 6.75 -12.13
C HIS A 251 10.50 7.81 -12.38
N ASP A 252 9.66 7.66 -13.42
CA ASP A 252 8.67 8.66 -13.82
C ASP A 252 7.37 8.58 -13.00
N ALA A 253 7.03 7.40 -12.49
CA ALA A 253 5.81 7.17 -11.71
C ALA A 253 5.91 7.64 -10.25
N LEU A 254 7.09 7.52 -9.63
CA LEU A 254 7.30 7.82 -8.21
C LEU A 254 7.74 9.28 -7.95
N THR A 255 8.31 9.96 -8.95
CA THR A 255 8.78 11.35 -8.84
C THR A 255 7.65 12.39 -8.84
N GLN A 256 6.42 12.03 -9.22
CA GLN A 256 5.25 12.94 -9.22
C GLN A 256 4.42 12.88 -7.92
N SER A 257 4.76 11.99 -6.99
CA SER A 257 4.11 11.89 -5.67
C SER A 257 4.79 12.82 -4.67
N ASN A 258 4.05 13.79 -4.13
CA ASN A 258 4.52 14.71 -3.07
C ASN A 258 4.92 14.01 -1.74
N ASN A 259 4.83 12.69 -1.66
CA ASN A 259 5.27 11.85 -0.54
C ASN A 259 6.23 10.74 -1.04
N ALA A 260 7.30 11.11 -1.76
CA ALA A 260 8.27 10.20 -2.38
C ALA A 260 9.04 9.27 -1.42
N ASN A 261 8.71 9.34 -0.13
CA ASN A 261 9.34 8.66 0.98
C ASN A 261 8.53 7.51 1.57
N VAL A 262 7.29 7.34 1.10
CA VAL A 262 6.36 6.33 1.60
C VAL A 262 6.07 5.36 0.46
N VAL A 263 6.62 4.16 0.58
CA VAL A 263 6.28 3.04 -0.30
C VAL A 263 4.87 2.58 0.03
N THR A 264 3.94 2.72 -0.92
CA THR A 264 2.55 2.33 -0.72
C THR A 264 2.34 0.85 -1.03
N GLN A 265 1.21 0.29 -0.58
CA GLN A 265 0.79 -1.06 -0.97
C GLN A 265 0.69 -1.25 -2.49
N GLU A 266 0.32 -0.20 -3.23
CA GLU A 266 0.18 -0.25 -4.70
C GLU A 266 1.55 -0.36 -5.37
N ASP A 267 2.54 0.39 -4.89
CA ASP A 267 3.91 0.35 -5.40
C ASP A 267 4.55 -1.02 -5.16
N MET A 268 4.39 -1.57 -3.95
CA MET A 268 4.87 -2.92 -3.62
C MET A 268 4.23 -3.99 -4.52
N TYR A 269 2.93 -3.86 -4.78
CA TYR A 269 2.24 -4.79 -5.66
C TYR A 269 2.71 -4.67 -7.11
N ALA A 270 2.71 -3.47 -7.67
CA ALA A 270 2.97 -3.22 -9.09
C ALA A 270 4.43 -3.48 -9.47
N HIS A 271 5.38 -3.14 -8.60
CA HIS A 271 6.81 -3.15 -8.93
C HIS A 271 7.59 -4.34 -8.35
N VAL A 272 7.07 -5.01 -7.32
CA VAL A 272 7.76 -6.15 -6.67
C VAL A 272 6.94 -7.43 -6.79
N LEU A 273 5.76 -7.50 -6.18
CA LEU A 273 5.05 -8.77 -6.02
C LEU A 273 4.47 -9.30 -7.34
N ASN A 274 3.82 -8.45 -8.15
CA ASN A 274 3.19 -8.88 -9.40
C ASN A 274 4.21 -9.26 -10.49
N PRO A 275 5.32 -8.51 -10.72
CA PRO A 275 6.36 -8.93 -11.65
C PRO A 275 7.00 -10.27 -11.26
N LEU A 276 7.35 -10.44 -9.98
CA LEU A 276 7.95 -11.69 -9.49
C LEU A 276 6.98 -12.88 -9.55
N ALA A 277 5.69 -12.64 -9.35
CA ALA A 277 4.66 -13.67 -9.53
C ALA A 277 4.50 -14.10 -11.00
N SER A 278 4.70 -13.17 -11.94
CA SER A 278 4.53 -13.40 -13.38
C SER A 278 5.72 -14.14 -14.00
N ASP A 279 6.94 -13.83 -13.57
CA ASP A 279 8.17 -14.36 -14.17
C ASP A 279 8.41 -15.85 -13.90
N LYS A 280 7.69 -16.48 -12.95
CA LYS A 280 7.81 -17.92 -12.58
C LYS A 280 9.23 -18.41 -12.28
N ILE A 281 10.19 -17.50 -12.12
CA ILE A 281 11.59 -17.82 -11.76
C ILE A 281 11.64 -18.43 -10.35
N LEU A 282 10.79 -17.92 -9.46
CA LEU A 282 10.79 -18.30 -8.05
C LEU A 282 9.84 -19.47 -7.78
N PRO A 283 10.17 -20.35 -6.80
CA PRO A 283 9.26 -21.42 -6.38
C PRO A 283 7.92 -20.85 -5.91
N ALA A 284 6.81 -21.41 -6.40
CA ALA A 284 5.46 -20.96 -6.04
C ALA A 284 5.24 -20.96 -4.52
N THR A 285 5.77 -21.95 -3.80
CA THR A 285 5.69 -22.04 -2.32
C THR A 285 6.35 -20.85 -1.64
N TYR A 286 7.51 -20.40 -2.14
CA TYR A 286 8.22 -19.25 -1.60
C TYR A 286 7.43 -17.96 -1.85
N MET A 287 6.92 -17.76 -3.08
CA MET A 287 6.11 -16.59 -3.43
C MET A 287 4.79 -16.52 -2.66
N ILE A 288 4.08 -17.65 -2.49
CA ILE A 288 2.87 -17.72 -1.67
C ILE A 288 3.18 -17.28 -0.24
N THR A 289 4.28 -17.78 0.33
CA THR A 289 4.69 -17.44 1.69
C THR A 289 5.09 -15.95 1.79
N ALA A 290 5.83 -15.42 0.83
CA ALA A 290 6.21 -14.00 0.79
C ALA A 290 4.98 -13.08 0.76
N VAL A 291 4.02 -13.35 -0.12
CA VAL A 291 2.78 -12.57 -0.24
C VAL A 291 1.95 -12.68 1.03
N LEU A 292 1.83 -13.89 1.62
CA LEU A 292 1.10 -14.09 2.88
C LEU A 292 1.74 -13.32 4.04
N GLU A 293 3.06 -13.34 4.15
CA GLU A 293 3.80 -12.60 5.17
C GLU A 293 3.67 -11.09 4.98
N TYR A 294 3.69 -10.61 3.74
CA TYR A 294 3.43 -9.20 3.44
C TYR A 294 2.01 -8.78 3.82
N ILE A 295 1.00 -9.56 3.43
CA ILE A 295 -0.40 -9.34 3.82
C ILE A 295 -0.53 -9.31 5.35
N THR A 296 0.12 -10.26 6.04
CA THR A 296 0.10 -10.34 7.51
C THR A 296 0.77 -9.12 8.14
N ALA A 297 1.86 -8.61 7.55
CA ALA A 297 2.53 -7.39 8.03
C ALA A 297 1.70 -6.13 7.78
N ALA A 298 0.99 -6.06 6.65
CA ALA A 298 0.10 -4.97 6.28
C ALA A 298 -1.22 -4.99 7.07
N HIS A 299 -1.66 -6.17 7.50
CA HIS A 299 -2.90 -6.35 8.26
C HIS A 299 -2.69 -5.93 9.72
N LYS A 300 -2.86 -4.63 10.00
CA LYS A 300 -2.90 -4.12 11.38
C LYS A 300 -4.33 -3.82 11.80
N PRO A 301 -4.77 -4.28 12.99
CA PRO A 301 -6.16 -4.23 13.41
C PRO A 301 -6.73 -2.82 13.62
N THR A 302 -5.91 -1.77 13.57
CA THR A 302 -6.28 -0.42 14.00
C THR A 302 -6.23 0.66 12.92
N SER A 303 -5.72 0.41 11.71
CA SER A 303 -5.50 1.53 10.76
C SER A 303 -5.60 1.18 9.26
N ASN A 304 -5.11 0.02 8.80
CA ASN A 304 -4.91 -0.18 7.36
C ASN A 304 -5.81 -1.28 6.81
N VAL A 305 -6.74 -0.89 5.93
CA VAL A 305 -7.49 -1.83 5.10
C VAL A 305 -6.51 -2.35 4.04
N THR A 306 -6.08 -3.60 4.19
CA THR A 306 -5.28 -4.28 3.16
C THR A 306 -6.04 -4.26 1.84
N SER A 307 -5.38 -3.81 0.78
CA SER A 307 -6.04 -3.62 -0.50
C SER A 307 -6.48 -4.96 -1.14
N PRO A 308 -7.68 -5.03 -1.75
CA PRO A 308 -8.24 -6.27 -2.28
C PRO A 308 -7.36 -7.01 -3.30
N TYR A 309 -6.56 -6.29 -4.08
CA TYR A 309 -5.69 -6.87 -5.12
C TYR A 309 -4.59 -7.78 -4.56
N LEU A 310 -4.17 -7.59 -3.29
CA LEU A 310 -3.19 -8.47 -2.65
C LEU A 310 -3.78 -9.86 -2.38
N TYR A 311 -5.05 -9.90 -1.97
CA TYR A 311 -5.78 -11.15 -1.78
C TYR A 311 -6.02 -11.87 -3.11
N GLU A 312 -6.31 -11.12 -4.17
CA GLU A 312 -6.43 -11.67 -5.53
C GLU A 312 -5.12 -12.31 -5.99
N LEU A 313 -3.99 -11.63 -5.78
CA LEU A 313 -2.67 -12.17 -6.10
C LEU A 313 -2.40 -13.48 -5.34
N LEU A 314 -2.59 -13.48 -4.02
CA LEU A 314 -2.40 -14.67 -3.19
C LEU A 314 -3.28 -15.84 -3.66
N ALA A 315 -4.55 -15.57 -3.92
CA ALA A 315 -5.48 -16.60 -4.38
C ALA A 315 -5.13 -17.11 -5.80
N SER A 316 -4.68 -16.23 -6.70
CA SER A 316 -4.21 -16.63 -8.02
C SER A 316 -2.99 -17.56 -7.94
N LEU A 317 -2.03 -17.26 -7.06
CA LEU A 317 -0.84 -18.08 -6.83
C LEU A 317 -1.20 -19.45 -6.23
N LEU A 318 -2.11 -19.49 -5.26
CA LEU A 318 -2.60 -20.74 -4.66
C LEU A 318 -3.35 -21.61 -5.67
N ILE A 319 -4.16 -21.02 -6.55
CA ILE A 319 -4.88 -21.74 -7.61
C ILE A 319 -3.89 -22.30 -8.64
N GLN A 320 -2.88 -21.51 -9.04
CA GLN A 320 -1.83 -21.96 -9.96
C GLN A 320 -0.99 -23.10 -9.38
N ALA A 321 -0.69 -23.04 -8.08
CA ALA A 321 0.03 -24.09 -7.35
C ALA A 321 -0.85 -25.30 -6.97
N ALA A 322 -2.13 -25.33 -7.37
CA ALA A 322 -3.12 -26.34 -7.01
C ALA A 322 -3.30 -26.57 -5.48
N ARG A 323 -3.01 -25.54 -4.66
CA ARG A 323 -3.14 -25.57 -3.19
C ARG A 323 -4.53 -25.10 -2.76
N PHE A 324 -5.57 -25.78 -3.24
CA PHE A 324 -6.97 -25.34 -3.08
C PHE A 324 -7.48 -25.40 -1.64
N VAL A 325 -7.08 -26.43 -0.87
CA VAL A 325 -7.50 -26.61 0.52
C VAL A 325 -6.98 -25.48 1.40
N GLU A 326 -5.76 -25.04 1.17
CA GLU A 326 -5.16 -23.93 1.90
C GLU A 326 -5.82 -22.59 1.58
N LEU A 327 -6.14 -22.34 0.31
CA LEU A 327 -6.93 -21.16 -0.06
C LEU A 327 -8.27 -21.14 0.70
N GLN A 328 -8.96 -22.29 0.74
CA GLN A 328 -10.19 -22.42 1.50
C GLN A 328 -9.99 -22.16 3.01
N GLN A 329 -8.92 -22.66 3.61
CA GLN A 329 -8.62 -22.42 5.03
C GLN A 329 -8.32 -20.96 5.32
N HIS A 330 -7.51 -20.28 4.49
CA HIS A 330 -7.21 -18.86 4.66
C HIS A 330 -8.45 -17.97 4.55
N MET A 331 -9.39 -18.33 3.69
CA MET A 331 -10.69 -17.64 3.58
C MET A 331 -11.58 -17.91 4.79
N GLN A 332 -11.68 -19.16 5.26
CA GLN A 332 -12.49 -19.53 6.42
C GLN A 332 -11.99 -18.90 7.73
N ASN A 333 -10.67 -18.77 7.86
CA ASN A 333 -10.02 -18.17 9.02
C ASN A 333 -10.00 -16.63 8.97
N GLY A 334 -10.54 -16.02 7.91
CA GLY A 334 -10.60 -14.56 7.76
C GLY A 334 -9.25 -13.89 7.46
N VAL A 335 -8.22 -14.67 7.09
CA VAL A 335 -6.93 -14.12 6.64
C VAL A 335 -7.09 -13.43 5.29
N ILE A 336 -7.88 -14.04 4.40
CA ILE A 336 -8.28 -13.45 3.14
C ILE A 336 -9.66 -12.80 3.34
N GLN A 337 -9.73 -11.49 3.14
CA GLN A 337 -11.00 -10.77 3.22
C GLN A 337 -11.82 -10.97 1.96
N ASP A 338 -13.13 -10.91 2.14
CA ASP A 338 -14.08 -11.02 1.05
C ASP A 338 -13.94 -9.83 0.09
N SER A 339 -13.84 -10.12 -1.20
CA SER A 339 -13.83 -9.09 -2.23
C SER A 339 -14.59 -9.54 -3.46
N LEU A 340 -15.19 -8.57 -4.15
CA LEU A 340 -15.96 -8.83 -5.36
C LEU A 340 -15.11 -9.52 -6.46
N PRO A 341 -13.88 -9.04 -6.77
CA PRO A 341 -13.07 -9.69 -7.80
C PRO A 341 -12.62 -11.09 -7.40
N LEU A 342 -12.30 -11.31 -6.12
CA LEU A 342 -11.94 -12.63 -5.59
C LEU A 342 -13.10 -13.62 -5.74
N ALA A 343 -14.32 -13.21 -5.39
CA ALA A 343 -15.50 -14.03 -5.53
C ALA A 343 -15.73 -14.47 -7.00
N LYS A 344 -15.59 -13.53 -7.94
CA LYS A 344 -15.65 -13.82 -9.39
C LYS A 344 -14.53 -14.77 -9.83
N MET A 345 -13.31 -14.58 -9.34
CA MET A 345 -12.17 -15.45 -9.66
C MET A 345 -12.39 -16.90 -9.19
N LEU A 346 -12.95 -17.09 -7.98
CA LEU A 346 -13.30 -18.42 -7.46
C LEU A 346 -14.36 -19.10 -8.34
N LEU A 347 -15.40 -18.36 -8.71
CA LEU A 347 -16.46 -18.85 -9.59
C LEU A 347 -15.96 -19.20 -10.99
N ALA A 348 -15.01 -18.44 -11.54
CA ALA A 348 -14.37 -18.77 -12.81
C ALA A 348 -13.53 -20.06 -12.76
N ASN A 349 -13.01 -20.41 -11.58
CA ASN A 349 -12.21 -21.62 -11.35
C ASN A 349 -13.01 -22.78 -10.73
N GLU A 350 -14.35 -22.75 -10.79
CA GLU A 350 -15.22 -23.76 -10.17
C GLU A 350 -14.96 -25.20 -10.68
N ASN A 351 -14.47 -25.34 -11.91
CA ASN A 351 -14.13 -26.63 -12.52
C ASN A 351 -12.89 -27.28 -11.89
N LYS A 352 -11.98 -26.50 -11.31
CA LYS A 352 -10.73 -27.01 -10.71
C LYS A 352 -10.97 -27.58 -9.31
N TYR A 353 -11.83 -26.93 -8.53
CA TYR A 353 -12.14 -27.34 -7.17
C TYR A 353 -13.60 -27.01 -6.84
N LYS A 354 -14.43 -28.06 -6.75
CA LYS A 354 -15.88 -27.95 -6.57
C LYS A 354 -16.32 -27.01 -5.43
N PRO A 355 -15.63 -26.96 -4.26
CA PRO A 355 -15.99 -26.03 -3.19
C PRO A 355 -15.86 -24.54 -3.54
N PHE A 356 -15.07 -24.16 -4.56
CA PHE A 356 -14.99 -22.75 -5.00
C PHE A 356 -16.32 -22.19 -5.45
N ARG A 357 -17.21 -23.03 -6.00
CA ARG A 357 -18.57 -22.61 -6.37
C ARG A 357 -19.34 -22.12 -5.15
N VAL A 358 -19.29 -22.88 -4.06
CA VAL A 358 -20.03 -22.54 -2.82
C VAL A 358 -19.39 -21.32 -2.18
N LEU A 359 -18.05 -21.33 -2.03
CA LEU A 359 -17.31 -20.23 -1.41
C LEU A 359 -17.47 -18.91 -2.17
N GLY A 360 -17.38 -18.95 -3.51
CA GLY A 360 -17.55 -17.77 -4.36
C GLY A 360 -18.96 -17.18 -4.27
N LEU A 361 -20.00 -18.04 -4.26
CA LEU A 361 -21.39 -17.57 -4.08
C LEU A 361 -21.63 -16.97 -2.68
N GLU A 362 -21.13 -17.61 -1.63
CA GLU A 362 -21.25 -17.09 -0.27
C GLU A 362 -20.50 -15.77 -0.09
N MET A 363 -19.33 -15.63 -0.70
CA MET A 363 -18.57 -14.37 -0.71
C MET A 363 -19.31 -13.27 -1.49
N LEU A 364 -19.91 -13.58 -2.65
CA LEU A 364 -20.74 -12.63 -3.39
C LEU A 364 -21.92 -12.13 -2.56
N LYS A 365 -22.62 -13.02 -1.86
CA LYS A 365 -23.73 -12.61 -0.98
C LYS A 365 -23.30 -11.65 0.14
N ARG A 366 -22.04 -11.73 0.59
CA ARG A 366 -21.53 -10.85 1.65
C ARG A 366 -21.02 -9.49 1.13
N CYS A 367 -20.49 -9.44 -0.09
CA CYS A 367 -19.75 -8.26 -0.57
C CYS A 367 -20.24 -7.63 -1.88
N ALA A 368 -21.10 -8.30 -2.65
CA ALA A 368 -21.55 -7.81 -3.94
C ALA A 368 -22.90 -7.08 -3.86
N PRO A 369 -23.14 -6.09 -4.74
CA PRO A 369 -24.49 -5.56 -4.96
C PRO A 369 -25.41 -6.66 -5.48
N VAL A 370 -26.70 -6.55 -5.16
CA VAL A 370 -27.70 -7.61 -5.41
C VAL A 370 -27.77 -8.04 -6.87
N GLU A 371 -27.59 -7.10 -7.81
CA GLU A 371 -27.57 -7.36 -9.26
C GLU A 371 -26.51 -8.38 -9.64
N GLU A 372 -25.27 -8.20 -9.19
CA GLU A 372 -24.17 -9.11 -9.53
C GLU A 372 -24.30 -10.49 -8.88
N VAL A 373 -24.95 -10.57 -7.70
CA VAL A 373 -25.29 -11.85 -7.06
C VAL A 373 -26.30 -12.61 -7.92
N VAL A 374 -27.33 -11.92 -8.43
CA VAL A 374 -28.34 -12.53 -9.29
C VAL A 374 -27.72 -12.99 -10.61
N ASP A 375 -26.89 -12.17 -11.24
CA ASP A 375 -26.19 -12.53 -12.48
C ASP A 375 -25.28 -13.76 -12.31
N ALA A 376 -24.75 -13.98 -11.11
CA ALA A 376 -24.00 -15.19 -10.78
C ALA A 376 -24.90 -16.42 -10.49
N LEU A 377 -26.12 -16.23 -9.98
CA LEU A 377 -27.03 -17.31 -9.58
C LEU A 377 -27.86 -17.85 -10.77
N LEU A 378 -28.30 -16.98 -11.68
CA LEU A 378 -29.20 -17.35 -12.78
C LEU A 378 -28.60 -18.38 -13.77
N PRO A 379 -27.36 -18.21 -14.27
CA PRO A 379 -26.74 -19.20 -15.16
C PRO A 379 -26.53 -20.58 -14.51
N ARG A 380 -26.57 -20.64 -13.17
CA ARG A 380 -26.37 -21.86 -12.38
C ARG A 380 -27.68 -22.56 -12.03
N GLY A 381 -28.82 -22.12 -12.58
CA GLY A 381 -30.14 -22.72 -12.37
C GLY A 381 -30.75 -22.46 -10.99
N LYS A 382 -30.16 -21.56 -10.19
CA LYS A 382 -30.61 -21.25 -8.81
C LYS A 382 -31.64 -20.11 -8.80
N VAL A 383 -32.68 -20.23 -9.62
CA VAL A 383 -33.67 -19.14 -9.85
C VAL A 383 -34.43 -18.79 -8.58
N LEU A 384 -34.89 -19.77 -7.79
CA LEU A 384 -35.60 -19.52 -6.52
C LEU A 384 -34.71 -18.85 -5.48
N GLU A 385 -33.44 -19.25 -5.39
CA GLU A 385 -32.48 -18.65 -4.45
C GLU A 385 -32.24 -17.19 -4.84
N ALA A 386 -32.09 -16.91 -6.14
CA ALA A 386 -31.96 -15.55 -6.65
C ALA A 386 -33.21 -14.71 -6.37
N LEU A 387 -34.42 -15.21 -6.62
CA LEU A 387 -35.67 -14.49 -6.34
C LEU A 387 -35.81 -14.17 -4.85
N ARG A 388 -35.60 -15.16 -3.97
CA ARG A 388 -35.66 -14.97 -2.51
C ARG A 388 -34.62 -13.95 -2.04
N TYR A 389 -33.42 -14.00 -2.60
CA TYR A 389 -32.36 -13.06 -2.26
C TYR A 389 -32.72 -11.63 -2.67
N THR A 390 -33.22 -11.42 -3.88
CA THR A 390 -33.63 -10.09 -4.38
C THR A 390 -34.83 -9.52 -3.62
N LEU A 391 -35.81 -10.37 -3.28
CA LEU A 391 -36.96 -10.00 -2.45
C LEU A 391 -36.52 -9.58 -1.05
N SER A 392 -35.64 -10.36 -0.42
CA SER A 392 -35.15 -10.05 0.94
C SER A 392 -34.39 -8.72 1.05
N HIS A 393 -33.80 -8.24 -0.06
CA HIS A 393 -33.07 -6.97 -0.13
C HIS A 393 -33.88 -5.83 -0.80
N ASN A 394 -35.17 -6.03 -1.09
CA ASN A 394 -36.05 -5.06 -1.76
C ASN A 394 -35.50 -4.49 -3.08
N ALA A 395 -34.68 -5.26 -3.80
CA ALA A 395 -33.96 -4.78 -4.99
C ALA A 395 -34.58 -5.25 -6.31
N MET A 396 -35.84 -5.71 -6.30
CA MET A 396 -36.51 -6.29 -7.48
C MET A 396 -36.58 -5.32 -8.66
N ARG A 397 -36.62 -4.01 -8.42
CA ARG A 397 -36.63 -2.97 -9.47
C ARG A 397 -35.28 -2.72 -10.14
N ASN A 398 -34.20 -3.19 -9.53
CA ASN A 398 -32.84 -3.00 -10.05
C ASN A 398 -32.41 -4.14 -10.98
N VAL A 399 -33.17 -5.25 -11.00
CA VAL A 399 -32.82 -6.44 -11.76
C VAL A 399 -33.78 -6.64 -12.93
N LEU A 400 -33.27 -7.13 -14.05
CA LEU A 400 -34.07 -7.39 -15.24
C LEU A 400 -35.00 -8.59 -15.01
N ALA A 401 -36.32 -8.37 -15.02
CA ALA A 401 -37.32 -9.44 -14.88
C ALA A 401 -37.20 -10.52 -15.98
N THR A 402 -36.71 -10.14 -17.16
CA THR A 402 -36.51 -11.06 -18.29
C THR A 402 -35.42 -12.08 -18.04
N SER A 403 -34.36 -11.77 -17.28
CA SER A 403 -33.28 -12.72 -17.00
C SER A 403 -33.73 -13.86 -16.08
N PHE A 404 -34.61 -13.56 -15.12
CA PHE A 404 -35.26 -14.58 -14.28
C PHE A 404 -36.17 -15.50 -15.10
N LEU A 405 -36.97 -14.94 -16.00
CA LEU A 405 -37.88 -15.70 -16.85
C LEU A 405 -37.13 -16.55 -17.89
N ASP A 406 -36.04 -16.05 -18.46
CA ASP A 406 -35.14 -16.81 -19.33
C ASP A 406 -34.52 -18.00 -18.58
N ALA A 407 -33.98 -17.76 -17.38
CA ALA A 407 -33.38 -18.82 -16.58
C ALA A 407 -34.41 -19.86 -16.12
N ALA A 408 -35.61 -19.42 -15.73
CA ALA A 408 -36.70 -20.32 -15.36
C ALA A 408 -37.19 -21.15 -16.56
N TYR A 409 -37.31 -20.53 -17.74
CA TYR A 409 -37.69 -21.24 -18.96
C TYR A 409 -36.63 -22.25 -19.39
N ALA A 410 -35.35 -21.87 -19.34
CA ALA A 410 -34.21 -22.73 -19.68
C ALA A 410 -34.09 -23.95 -18.74
N SER A 411 -34.60 -23.86 -17.50
CA SER A 411 -34.61 -24.99 -16.57
C SER A 411 -35.53 -26.14 -16.99
N GLY A 412 -36.52 -25.87 -17.84
CA GLY A 412 -37.58 -26.82 -18.21
C GLY A 412 -38.56 -27.14 -17.07
N ASP A 413 -38.36 -26.61 -15.86
CA ASP A 413 -39.28 -26.77 -14.74
C ASP A 413 -40.44 -25.79 -14.89
N LYS A 414 -41.52 -26.40 -15.35
CA LYS A 414 -42.85 -25.86 -15.51
C LYS A 414 -43.33 -25.08 -14.28
N MET A 415 -43.24 -25.66 -13.07
CA MET A 415 -43.70 -25.00 -11.84
C MET A 415 -42.78 -23.85 -11.42
N LEU A 416 -41.48 -24.00 -11.66
CA LEU A 416 -40.50 -22.95 -11.40
C LEU A 416 -40.77 -21.69 -12.24
N PHE A 417 -41.09 -21.87 -13.52
CA PHE A 417 -41.48 -20.78 -14.40
C PHE A 417 -42.76 -20.08 -13.93
N PHE A 418 -43.81 -20.84 -13.61
CA PHE A 418 -45.07 -20.30 -13.09
C PHE A 418 -44.85 -19.47 -11.81
N ASN A 419 -44.15 -20.01 -10.82
CA ASN A 419 -43.88 -19.33 -9.55
C ASN A 419 -43.04 -18.06 -9.74
N THR A 420 -42.05 -18.11 -10.65
CA THR A 420 -41.21 -16.95 -10.99
C THR A 420 -42.03 -15.86 -11.67
N PHE A 421 -42.92 -16.24 -12.61
CA PHE A 421 -43.79 -15.30 -13.31
C PHE A 421 -44.77 -14.61 -12.37
N ARG A 422 -45.48 -15.37 -11.52
CA ARG A 422 -46.40 -14.83 -10.51
C ARG A 422 -45.70 -13.90 -9.52
N CYS A 423 -44.53 -14.28 -9.05
CA CYS A 423 -43.73 -13.43 -8.18
C CYS A 423 -43.34 -12.10 -8.84
N LEU A 424 -43.03 -12.08 -10.15
CA LEU A 424 -42.71 -10.86 -10.87
C LEU A 424 -43.95 -10.00 -11.21
N GLU A 425 -45.09 -10.65 -11.43
CA GLU A 425 -46.40 -10.02 -11.61
C GLU A 425 -46.84 -9.28 -10.34
N GLU A 426 -46.73 -9.91 -9.17
CA GLU A 426 -47.06 -9.31 -7.86
C GLU A 426 -46.20 -8.07 -7.55
N GLN A 427 -44.96 -8.04 -8.05
CA GLN A 427 -44.04 -6.90 -7.90
C GLN A 427 -44.25 -5.80 -8.97
N GLY A 428 -45.20 -5.99 -9.89
CA GLY A 428 -45.54 -5.04 -10.96
C GLY A 428 -44.50 -4.95 -12.08
N LEU A 429 -43.62 -5.96 -12.21
CA LEU A 429 -42.55 -5.99 -13.22
C LEU A 429 -42.95 -6.68 -14.53
N VAL A 430 -44.07 -7.39 -14.51
CA VAL A 430 -44.67 -8.06 -15.67
C VAL A 430 -46.16 -7.67 -15.70
N PRO A 431 -46.74 -7.38 -16.88
CA PRO A 431 -48.14 -7.00 -16.98
C PRO A 431 -49.03 -8.12 -16.43
N SER A 432 -49.98 -7.73 -15.55
CA SER A 432 -50.92 -8.67 -14.96
C SER A 432 -51.71 -9.39 -16.05
N GLY A 433 -51.79 -10.71 -15.93
CA GLY A 433 -52.47 -11.59 -16.88
C GLY A 433 -53.98 -11.43 -16.89
N ASP A 434 -54.53 -10.59 -16.01
CA ASP A 434 -55.96 -10.39 -15.85
C ASP A 434 -56.41 -8.99 -16.31
N HIS A 435 -57.40 -9.01 -17.19
CA HIS A 435 -58.15 -7.89 -17.77
C HIS A 435 -57.50 -7.06 -18.90
N GLY A 436 -57.98 -7.37 -20.12
CA GLY A 436 -58.71 -6.39 -20.94
C GLY A 436 -57.90 -5.29 -21.64
N HIS A 437 -58.08 -5.18 -22.95
CA HIS A 437 -57.73 -4.04 -23.78
C HIS A 437 -57.81 -2.70 -23.04
N HIS A 438 -56.71 -1.93 -22.96
CA HIS A 438 -56.65 -0.50 -23.32
C HIS A 438 -55.20 0.04 -23.24
N THR A 439 -54.70 0.40 -24.42
CA THR A 439 -53.83 1.54 -24.76
C THR A 439 -52.79 2.07 -23.76
N GLY A 440 -51.53 2.03 -24.20
CA GLY A 440 -50.66 3.20 -24.11
C GLY A 440 -49.83 3.38 -22.85
N SER A 441 -49.00 2.41 -22.49
CA SER A 441 -47.71 2.72 -21.89
C SER A 441 -46.74 1.62 -22.28
N ALA A 442 -45.73 1.98 -23.06
CA ALA A 442 -44.71 1.06 -23.52
C ALA A 442 -44.03 0.44 -22.28
N ALA A 443 -44.41 -0.80 -21.96
CA ALA A 443 -43.61 -1.65 -21.10
C ALA A 443 -42.25 -1.78 -21.77
N SER A 444 -41.27 -1.05 -21.23
CA SER A 444 -39.89 -1.10 -21.69
C SER A 444 -39.38 -2.53 -21.52
N GLY A 445 -39.12 -3.21 -22.64
CA GLY A 445 -38.25 -4.38 -22.72
C GLY A 445 -38.92 -5.75 -22.56
N GLY A 446 -38.95 -6.52 -23.65
CA GLY A 446 -38.77 -7.98 -23.70
C GLY A 446 -39.76 -8.94 -23.00
N ALA A 447 -40.57 -8.49 -22.02
CA ALA A 447 -41.37 -9.39 -21.16
C ALA A 447 -42.62 -9.98 -21.85
N GLY A 448 -43.11 -9.35 -22.92
CA GLY A 448 -44.32 -9.77 -23.63
C GLY A 448 -44.26 -11.19 -24.21
N ARG A 449 -43.06 -11.68 -24.57
CA ARG A 449 -42.88 -13.05 -25.07
C ARG A 449 -43.23 -14.11 -24.02
N TYR A 450 -42.97 -13.83 -22.75
CA TYR A 450 -43.21 -14.79 -21.67
C TYR A 450 -44.66 -14.85 -21.23
N VAL A 451 -45.44 -13.80 -21.49
CA VAL A 451 -46.89 -13.81 -21.24
C VAL A 451 -47.57 -14.81 -22.18
N SER A 452 -47.14 -14.89 -23.44
CA SER A 452 -47.61 -15.89 -24.40
C SER A 452 -47.21 -17.32 -23.97
N VAL A 453 -45.96 -17.50 -23.55
CA VAL A 453 -45.42 -18.78 -23.06
C VAL A 453 -46.13 -19.24 -21.78
N TYR A 454 -46.44 -18.31 -20.88
CA TYR A 454 -47.23 -18.57 -19.68
C TYR A 454 -48.66 -19.02 -20.01
N ARG A 455 -49.34 -18.33 -20.94
CA ARG A 455 -50.68 -18.75 -21.41
C ARG A 455 -50.66 -20.10 -22.12
N GLU A 456 -49.64 -20.39 -22.91
CA GLU A 456 -49.53 -21.69 -23.59
C GLU A 456 -49.35 -22.83 -22.57
N MET A 457 -48.58 -22.59 -21.50
CA MET A 457 -48.32 -23.62 -20.50
C MET A 457 -49.40 -23.76 -19.42
N TRP A 458 -50.13 -22.68 -19.06
CA TRP A 458 -51.13 -22.66 -17.96
C TRP A 458 -52.48 -22.01 -18.28
N GLY A 459 -52.71 -21.53 -19.50
CA GLY A 459 -53.96 -20.84 -19.87
C GLY A 459 -55.21 -21.66 -19.57
N ALA A 460 -55.17 -22.97 -19.81
CA ALA A 460 -56.29 -23.88 -19.53
C ALA A 460 -56.58 -24.13 -18.04
N VAL A 461 -55.64 -23.82 -17.14
CA VAL A 461 -55.79 -24.02 -15.69
C VAL A 461 -56.26 -22.74 -15.00
N VAL A 462 -55.79 -21.57 -15.45
CA VAL A 462 -56.23 -20.27 -14.92
C VAL A 462 -57.69 -19.98 -15.31
N ASP A 463 -58.12 -20.42 -16.50
CA ASP A 463 -59.52 -20.33 -16.93
C ASP A 463 -60.47 -21.25 -16.12
N MET A 464 -59.96 -22.18 -15.30
CA MET A 464 -60.75 -23.07 -14.42
C MET A 464 -60.84 -22.59 -12.96
N GLU A 465 -59.95 -21.70 -12.51
CA GLU A 465 -60.07 -21.03 -11.19
C GLU A 465 -60.89 -19.72 -11.28
N GLY A 466 -61.23 -19.28 -12.49
CA GLY A 466 -62.06 -18.11 -12.78
C GLY A 466 -63.55 -18.40 -13.03
N ILE A 467 -64.12 -19.44 -12.40
CA ILE A 467 -65.57 -19.70 -12.35
C ILE A 467 -66.06 -19.78 -10.91
#